data_AF-A0AAD7K2S7-F1
#
_entry.id   AF-A0AAD7K2S7-F1
#
_cell.length_a   1.000
_cell.length_b   1.000
_cell.length_c   1.000
_cell.angle_alpha   90.00
_cell.angle_beta   90.00
_cell.angle_gamma   90.00
#
_symmetry.space_group_name_H-M   'P 1'
#
loop_
_entity.id
_entity.type
_entity.pdbx_description
1 polymer ?
#
loop_
_entity_poly.entity_id
_entity_poly.type
_entity_poly.pdbx_seq_one_letter_code
_entity_poly.pdbx_strand_id
1 'polypeptide(L)'
;MLLTLTQRLLPRASCRCFTSRVPASGYSVKDPLYSKPRTGSAYNDLQIPNPDGNSTRSDTEGTWDNQVADHIVGSNHESAADRWRQMSRNLVPNLQRRPPADAYTGRSVRVKGTNFSEAVRNFEKILSYNQVRRTVFATERHEKKGVKRRRIKSQQWRKHFAQQVRNNVKLVHKIRRRGA
;
A
#
# COMPACT_ATOMS: atom_id res chain seq x y z
N MET A 1 52.46 -15.39 50.97
CA MET A 1 52.57 -16.04 49.64
C MET A 1 51.21 -16.65 49.30
N LEU A 2 50.70 -16.32 48.11
CA LEU A 2 49.64 -16.98 47.32
C LEU A 2 48.21 -17.07 47.89
N LEU A 3 47.40 -16.06 47.57
CA LEU A 3 45.93 -16.17 47.49
C LEU A 3 45.54 -16.75 46.12
N THR A 4 44.82 -17.87 46.12
CA THR A 4 44.35 -18.56 44.91
C THR A 4 43.09 -17.89 44.34
N LEU A 5 43.19 -17.46 43.09
CA LEU A 5 42.15 -16.79 42.32
C LEU A 5 41.23 -17.85 41.65
N THR A 6 40.03 -18.10 42.19
CA THR A 6 39.06 -18.97 41.51
C THR A 6 38.16 -18.13 40.60
N GLN A 7 38.51 -18.07 39.31
CA GLN A 7 37.63 -17.58 38.25
C GLN A 7 36.42 -18.51 38.07
N ARG A 8 35.22 -18.00 38.37
CA ARG A 8 33.96 -18.64 37.96
C ARG A 8 33.71 -18.38 36.48
N LEU A 9 34.00 -19.37 35.66
CA LEU A 9 33.53 -19.46 34.27
C LEU A 9 32.01 -19.71 34.28
N LEU A 10 31.22 -18.74 33.80
CA LEU A 10 29.81 -18.98 33.47
C LEU A 10 29.72 -19.75 32.15
N PRO A 11 28.94 -20.83 32.05
CA PRO A 11 28.79 -21.58 30.82
C PRO A 11 28.03 -20.75 29.77
N ARG A 12 28.59 -20.72 28.54
CA ARG A 12 27.95 -20.18 27.34
C ARG A 12 26.65 -20.94 27.10
N ALA A 13 25.53 -20.22 27.09
CA ALA A 13 24.22 -20.77 26.71
C ALA A 13 24.30 -21.37 25.30
N SER A 14 24.14 -22.68 25.19
CA SER A 14 23.99 -23.39 23.93
C SER A 14 22.68 -22.95 23.27
N CYS A 15 22.77 -22.28 22.12
CA CYS A 15 21.64 -22.07 21.22
C CYS A 15 21.12 -23.44 20.76
N ARG A 16 20.05 -23.95 21.39
CA ARG A 16 19.32 -25.11 20.89
C ARG A 16 18.46 -24.66 19.71
N CYS A 17 18.84 -25.08 18.51
CA CYS A 17 18.03 -24.98 17.30
C CYS A 17 16.81 -25.89 17.48
N PHE A 18 15.65 -25.33 17.82
CA PHE A 18 14.40 -26.07 17.86
C PHE A 18 13.94 -26.31 16.42
N THR A 19 14.31 -27.47 15.86
CA THR A 19 13.79 -27.96 14.57
C THR A 19 12.44 -28.62 14.81
N SER A 20 11.36 -27.84 14.78
CA SER A 20 10.02 -28.42 14.69
C SER A 20 9.82 -29.01 13.30
N ARG A 21 9.98 -30.33 13.20
CA ARG A 21 9.58 -31.16 12.06
C ARG A 21 8.04 -31.19 12.03
N VAL A 22 7.42 -30.37 11.18
CA VAL A 22 5.98 -30.46 10.92
C VAL A 22 5.75 -31.51 9.83
N PRO A 23 4.89 -32.52 10.05
CA PRO A 23 4.56 -33.50 9.02
C PRO A 23 3.77 -32.85 7.88
N ALA A 24 4.11 -33.24 6.65
CA ALA A 24 3.45 -32.79 5.43
C ALA A 24 2.02 -33.35 5.37
N SER A 25 1.05 -32.57 5.84
CA SER A 25 -0.37 -32.81 5.57
C SER A 25 -0.69 -32.25 4.19
N GLY A 26 -0.99 -33.15 3.26
CA GLY A 26 -1.43 -32.81 1.91
C GLY A 26 -2.77 -32.08 1.95
N TYR A 27 -2.75 -30.78 1.66
CA TYR A 27 -3.94 -30.02 1.34
C TYR A 27 -4.07 -29.95 -0.18
N SER A 28 -5.03 -30.71 -0.69
CA SER A 28 -5.59 -30.60 -2.03
C SER A 28 -6.25 -29.23 -2.17
N VAL A 29 -5.64 -28.36 -2.98
CA VAL A 29 -6.19 -27.03 -3.28
C VAL A 29 -7.34 -27.19 -4.27
N LYS A 30 -8.57 -27.15 -3.77
CA LYS A 30 -9.72 -26.72 -4.55
C LYS A 30 -10.29 -25.46 -3.91
N ASP A 31 -9.69 -24.32 -4.25
CA ASP A 31 -10.27 -23.00 -3.99
C ASP A 31 -11.17 -22.62 -5.18
N PRO A 32 -12.50 -22.64 -5.06
CA PRO A 32 -13.34 -21.74 -5.84
C PRO A 32 -13.24 -20.35 -5.19
N LEU A 33 -13.37 -19.29 -6.00
CA LEU A 33 -13.30 -17.87 -5.61
C LEU A 33 -11.92 -17.19 -5.73
N TYR A 34 -11.20 -17.45 -6.82
CA TYR A 34 -10.43 -16.38 -7.45
C TYR A 34 -11.36 -15.55 -8.35
N SER A 35 -12.13 -14.63 -7.76
CA SER A 35 -12.72 -13.55 -8.54
C SER A 35 -11.58 -12.64 -9.00
N LYS A 36 -11.32 -12.62 -10.31
CA LYS A 36 -10.37 -11.71 -10.96
C LYS A 36 -10.60 -10.27 -10.46
N PRO A 37 -9.57 -9.51 -10.06
CA PRO A 37 -9.75 -8.08 -9.89
C PRO A 37 -10.13 -7.49 -11.26
N ARG A 38 -11.26 -6.78 -11.30
CA ARG A 38 -11.70 -5.97 -12.42
C ARG A 38 -10.58 -4.97 -12.71
N THR A 39 -9.84 -5.18 -13.79
CA THR A 39 -8.82 -4.25 -14.28
C THR A 39 -9.54 -3.04 -14.88
N GLY A 40 -9.97 -2.13 -14.02
CA GLY A 40 -10.26 -0.74 -14.35
C GLY A 40 -9.19 0.11 -13.68
N SER A 41 -7.98 0.08 -14.23
CA SER A 41 -6.90 0.98 -13.78
C SER A 41 -7.17 2.37 -14.38
N ALA A 42 -7.68 3.28 -13.56
CA ALA A 42 -7.85 4.69 -13.89
C ALA A 42 -6.55 5.51 -13.71
N TYR A 43 -5.37 4.89 -13.89
CA TYR A 43 -4.06 5.54 -13.76
C TYR A 43 -3.03 5.02 -14.78
N ASN A 44 -3.44 4.88 -16.04
CA ASN A 44 -2.53 4.57 -17.15
C ASN A 44 -2.41 5.75 -18.13
N ASP A 45 -2.24 6.98 -17.64
CA ASP A 45 -2.06 8.17 -18.50
C ASP A 45 -0.90 9.06 -18.05
N LEU A 46 0.23 8.45 -17.73
CA LEU A 46 1.53 9.13 -17.82
C LEU A 46 2.47 8.23 -18.62
N GLN A 47 2.22 8.15 -19.92
CA GLN A 47 3.22 7.73 -20.89
C GLN A 47 4.36 8.77 -20.86
N ILE A 48 5.50 8.38 -20.30
CA ILE A 48 6.75 9.10 -20.52
C ILE A 48 7.14 8.79 -21.97
N PRO A 49 7.26 9.78 -22.88
CA PRO A 49 7.66 9.50 -24.26
C PRO A 49 9.11 9.01 -24.30
N ASN A 50 9.35 7.93 -25.05
CA ASN A 50 10.69 7.45 -25.38
C ASN A 50 11.40 8.49 -26.28
N PRO A 51 12.68 8.82 -26.05
CA PRO A 51 13.39 9.89 -26.76
C PRO A 51 14.00 9.49 -28.11
N ASP A 52 13.53 8.43 -28.76
CA ASP A 52 14.22 7.86 -29.93
C ASP A 52 13.36 7.96 -31.22
N GLY A 53 13.62 9.01 -32.00
CA GLY A 53 13.75 8.97 -33.46
C GLY A 53 12.52 8.76 -34.37
N ASN A 54 12.23 9.81 -35.16
CA ASN A 54 11.50 9.83 -36.44
C ASN A 54 9.99 9.55 -36.46
N SER A 55 9.21 10.63 -36.48
CA SER A 55 8.01 10.70 -37.34
C SER A 55 7.86 12.13 -37.87
N THR A 56 7.63 12.21 -39.18
CA THR A 56 7.49 13.40 -40.00
C THR A 56 6.58 14.46 -39.40
N ARG A 57 7.11 15.69 -39.29
CA ARG A 57 6.34 16.93 -39.12
C ARG A 57 5.43 17.09 -40.34
N SER A 58 4.15 16.75 -40.21
CA SER A 58 3.09 17.25 -41.08
C SER A 58 2.45 18.45 -40.39
N ASP A 59 2.53 19.60 -41.06
CA ASP A 59 1.95 20.86 -40.67
C ASP A 59 0.47 20.70 -40.31
N THR A 60 0.16 20.83 -39.02
CA THR A 60 -1.20 20.94 -38.49
C THR A 60 -1.29 22.21 -37.66
N GLU A 61 -0.88 23.34 -38.25
CA GLU A 61 -0.96 24.69 -37.65
C GLU A 61 -2.39 25.23 -37.43
N GLY A 62 -3.43 24.40 -37.56
CA GLY A 62 -4.83 24.82 -37.37
C GLY A 62 -5.63 24.03 -36.32
N THR A 63 -5.03 23.07 -35.62
CA THR A 63 -5.81 22.13 -34.76
C THR A 63 -5.94 22.62 -33.30
N TRP A 64 -5.06 23.50 -32.84
CA TRP A 64 -5.08 24.00 -31.46
C TRP A 64 -6.14 25.09 -31.23
N ASP A 65 -6.43 25.93 -32.22
CA ASP A 65 -7.39 27.02 -32.05
C ASP A 65 -8.85 26.54 -32.05
N ASN A 66 -9.14 25.48 -32.80
CA ASN A 66 -10.50 24.95 -32.92
C ASN A 66 -10.94 24.13 -31.68
N GLN A 67 -10.01 23.46 -30.99
CA GLN A 67 -10.33 22.72 -29.75
C GLN A 67 -10.58 23.66 -28.56
N VAL A 68 -9.94 24.83 -28.53
CA VAL A 68 -10.20 25.85 -27.50
C VAL A 68 -11.55 26.53 -27.76
N ALA A 69 -11.90 26.80 -29.02
CA ALA A 69 -13.19 27.41 -29.38
C ALA A 69 -14.41 26.53 -29.02
N ASP A 70 -14.34 25.22 -29.29
CA ASP A 70 -15.45 24.29 -29.00
C ASP A 70 -15.69 24.09 -27.50
N HIS A 71 -14.67 24.27 -26.66
CA HIS A 71 -14.82 24.26 -25.20
C HIS A 71 -15.34 25.58 -24.60
N ILE A 72 -15.27 26.69 -25.35
CA ILE A 72 -15.74 28.00 -24.89
C ILE A 72 -17.25 28.19 -25.18
N VAL A 73 -17.74 27.71 -26.33
CA VAL A 73 -19.11 27.96 -26.78
C VAL A 73 -20.16 27.10 -26.05
N GLY A 74 -19.77 25.97 -25.46
CA GLY A 74 -20.66 25.09 -24.68
C GLY A 74 -20.66 25.33 -23.17
N SER A 75 -19.87 26.27 -22.65
CA SER A 75 -19.79 26.51 -21.21
C SER A 75 -20.96 27.38 -20.76
N ASN A 76 -21.94 26.76 -20.10
CA ASN A 76 -22.84 27.47 -19.21
C ASN A 76 -21.94 28.22 -18.20
N HIS A 77 -21.69 29.50 -18.44
CA HIS A 77 -20.97 30.38 -17.51
C HIS A 77 -21.86 30.62 -16.29
N GLU A 78 -22.05 29.59 -15.47
CA GLU A 78 -22.43 29.77 -14.08
C GLU A 78 -21.39 30.70 -13.49
N SER A 79 -21.83 31.89 -13.06
CA SER A 79 -20.98 32.83 -12.34
C SER A 79 -20.31 32.07 -11.20
N ALA A 80 -19.08 32.45 -10.84
CA ALA A 80 -18.42 31.87 -9.67
C ALA A 80 -19.37 31.89 -8.46
N ALA A 81 -20.13 32.97 -8.29
CA ALA A 81 -21.14 33.11 -7.25
C ALA A 81 -22.24 32.02 -7.30
N ASP A 82 -22.69 31.63 -8.50
CA ASP A 82 -23.72 30.61 -8.66
C ASP A 82 -23.17 29.20 -8.40
N ARG A 83 -21.92 28.93 -8.80
CA ARG A 83 -21.21 27.69 -8.39
C ARG A 83 -21.06 27.59 -6.88
N TRP A 84 -20.69 28.69 -6.22
CA TRP A 84 -20.59 28.74 -4.75
C TRP A 84 -21.96 28.56 -4.08
N ARG A 85 -23.03 29.16 -4.62
CA ARG A 85 -24.41 28.93 -4.15
C ARG A 85 -24.83 27.47 -4.31
N GLN A 86 -24.49 26.84 -5.43
CA GLN A 86 -24.80 25.43 -5.66
C GLN A 86 -23.99 24.52 -4.73
N MET A 87 -22.69 24.78 -4.57
CA MET A 87 -21.82 24.03 -3.64
C MET A 87 -22.30 24.16 -2.19
N SER A 88 -22.61 25.37 -1.74
CA SER A 88 -23.09 25.62 -0.36
C SER A 88 -24.41 24.93 -0.06
N ARG A 89 -25.38 24.94 -1.00
CA ARG A 89 -26.63 24.17 -0.88
C ARG A 89 -26.37 22.67 -0.71
N ASN A 90 -25.39 22.13 -1.44
CA ASN A 90 -25.06 20.71 -1.42
C ASN A 90 -24.14 20.30 -0.26
N LEU A 91 -23.49 21.25 0.42
CA LEU A 91 -22.48 20.98 1.44
C LEU A 91 -23.08 20.30 2.68
N VAL A 92 -24.16 20.84 3.23
CA VAL A 92 -24.83 20.28 4.43
C VAL A 92 -25.33 18.83 4.20
N PRO A 93 -26.10 18.51 3.15
CA PRO A 93 -26.56 17.14 2.94
C PRO A 93 -25.40 16.17 2.65
N ASN A 94 -24.32 16.64 2.02
CA ASN A 94 -23.13 15.82 1.81
C ASN A 94 -22.39 15.52 3.11
N LEU A 95 -22.24 16.51 4.00
CA LEU A 95 -21.64 16.32 5.32
C LEU A 95 -22.48 15.40 6.21
N GLN A 96 -23.81 15.45 6.13
CA GLN A 96 -24.68 14.52 6.84
C GLN A 96 -24.50 13.07 6.36
N ARG A 97 -24.36 12.86 5.05
CA ARG A 97 -24.14 11.52 4.45
C ARG A 97 -22.73 10.99 4.69
N ARG A 98 -21.75 11.89 4.69
CA ARG A 98 -20.32 11.58 4.79
C ARG A 98 -19.71 12.56 5.79
N PRO A 99 -19.87 12.28 7.10
CA PRO A 99 -19.28 13.14 8.11
C PRO A 99 -17.77 13.23 7.91
N PRO A 100 -17.15 14.37 8.25
CA PRO A 100 -15.71 14.51 8.29
C PRO A 100 -15.05 13.38 9.07
N ALA A 101 -13.80 13.08 8.74
CA ALA A 101 -13.06 12.02 9.42
C ALA A 101 -12.94 12.33 10.92
N ASP A 102 -13.51 11.45 11.73
CA ASP A 102 -13.39 11.42 13.19
C ASP A 102 -12.12 10.65 13.60
N ALA A 103 -11.70 10.75 14.86
CA ALA A 103 -10.58 10.01 15.41
C ALA A 103 -10.69 8.49 15.18
N TYR A 104 -11.92 7.95 15.14
CA TYR A 104 -12.20 6.53 14.88
C TYR A 104 -12.37 6.18 13.41
N THR A 105 -12.29 7.15 12.49
CA THR A 105 -12.36 6.89 11.05
C THR A 105 -11.19 6.00 10.63
N GLY A 106 -11.51 4.90 9.94
CA GLY A 106 -10.52 3.89 9.56
C GLY A 106 -10.00 3.01 10.72
N ARG A 107 -10.59 3.12 11.92
CA ARG A 107 -10.34 2.28 13.10
C ARG A 107 -11.64 1.73 13.70
N SER A 108 -12.68 1.63 12.88
CA SER A 108 -13.98 1.08 13.24
C SER A 108 -14.46 0.12 12.16
N VAL A 109 -15.20 -0.91 12.58
CA VAL A 109 -15.84 -1.87 11.67
C VAL A 109 -17.26 -2.07 12.13
N ARG A 110 -18.21 -1.84 11.23
CA ARG A 110 -19.63 -2.11 11.51
C ARG A 110 -19.85 -3.62 11.47
N VAL A 111 -20.39 -4.17 12.55
CA VAL A 111 -20.82 -5.57 12.60
C VAL A 111 -22.08 -5.72 11.74
N LYS A 112 -22.06 -6.64 10.78
CA LYS A 112 -23.23 -6.97 9.94
C LYS A 112 -23.83 -8.29 10.44
N GLY A 113 -25.10 -8.25 10.87
CA GLY A 113 -25.80 -9.43 11.37
C GLY A 113 -25.12 -10.03 12.62
N THR A 114 -25.06 -11.36 12.68
CA THR A 114 -24.53 -12.13 13.83
C THR A 114 -23.04 -12.45 13.74
N ASN A 115 -22.35 -12.10 12.64
CA ASN A 115 -20.96 -12.48 12.39
C ASN A 115 -19.94 -11.56 13.10
N PHE A 116 -19.96 -11.56 14.43
CA PHE A 116 -19.03 -10.75 15.24
C PHE A 116 -17.56 -11.14 15.02
N SER A 117 -17.27 -12.44 14.97
CA SER A 117 -15.89 -12.93 14.80
C SER A 117 -15.26 -12.48 13.49
N GLU A 118 -16.03 -12.38 12.41
CA GLU A 118 -15.56 -11.88 11.12
C GLU A 118 -15.26 -10.38 11.20
N ALA A 119 -16.13 -9.61 11.86
CA ALA A 119 -15.92 -8.18 12.09
C ALA A 119 -14.63 -7.92 12.88
N VAL A 120 -14.34 -8.73 13.90
CA VAL A 120 -13.07 -8.64 14.67
C VAL A 120 -11.86 -8.94 13.78
N ARG A 121 -11.88 -10.02 12.99
CA ARG A 121 -10.78 -10.34 12.07
C ARG A 121 -10.54 -9.22 11.05
N ASN A 122 -11.61 -8.63 10.53
CA ASN A 122 -11.51 -7.51 9.61
C ASN A 122 -10.97 -6.25 10.30
N PHE A 123 -11.39 -5.99 11.53
CA PHE A 123 -10.84 -4.91 12.35
C PHE A 123 -9.34 -5.08 12.59
N GLU A 124 -8.87 -6.28 12.92
CA GLU A 124 -7.44 -6.56 13.09
C GLU A 124 -6.64 -6.37 11.80
N LYS A 125 -7.18 -6.78 10.65
CA LYS A 125 -6.57 -6.51 9.33
C LYS A 125 -6.42 -5.01 9.07
N ILE A 126 -7.45 -4.22 9.39
CA ILE A 126 -7.42 -2.75 9.24
C ILE A 126 -6.35 -2.14 10.14
N LEU A 127 -6.26 -2.54 11.40
CA LEU A 127 -5.21 -2.07 12.32
C LEU A 127 -3.80 -2.43 11.85
N SER A 128 -3.63 -3.61 11.25
CA SER A 128 -2.36 -4.06 10.66
C SER A 128 -1.98 -3.24 9.43
N TYR A 129 -2.93 -3.02 8.51
CA TYR A 129 -2.71 -2.22 7.29
C TYR A 129 -2.29 -0.78 7.63
N ASN A 130 -3.01 -0.15 8.56
CA ASN A 130 -2.70 1.19 9.07
C ASN A 130 -1.47 1.23 10.02
N GLN A 131 -0.87 0.07 10.31
CA GLN A 131 0.30 -0.09 11.18
C GLN A 131 0.13 0.54 12.57
N VAL A 132 -1.09 0.58 13.12
CA VAL A 132 -1.41 1.28 14.37
C VAL A 132 -0.58 0.73 15.53
N ARG A 133 -0.60 -0.59 15.74
CA ARG A 133 0.15 -1.25 16.82
C ARG A 133 1.65 -0.94 16.75
N ARG A 134 2.22 -1.05 15.54
CA ARG A 134 3.64 -0.77 15.30
C ARG A 134 4.00 0.68 15.60
N THR A 135 3.14 1.61 15.23
CA THR A 135 3.34 3.03 15.51
C THR A 135 3.31 3.27 17.02
N VAL A 136 2.33 2.73 17.74
CA VAL A 136 2.24 2.85 19.22
C VAL A 136 3.55 2.43 19.89
N PHE A 137 4.08 1.25 19.55
CA PHE A 137 5.36 0.79 20.10
C PHE A 137 6.56 1.65 19.68
N ALA A 138 6.56 2.16 18.45
CA ALA A 138 7.64 3.03 17.96
C ALA A 138 7.60 4.44 18.58
N THR A 139 6.41 4.91 19.00
CA THR A 139 6.22 6.23 19.60
C THR A 139 6.29 6.22 21.13
N GLU A 140 6.20 5.05 21.77
CA GLU A 140 6.28 4.90 23.23
C GLU A 140 7.54 5.57 23.81
N ARG A 141 8.66 5.52 23.07
CA ARG A 141 9.92 6.18 23.44
C ARG A 141 10.43 7.07 22.33
N HIS A 142 11.12 8.16 22.70
CA HIS A 142 11.76 9.04 21.73
C HIS A 142 12.89 8.30 20.98
N GLU A 143 12.72 8.13 19.67
CA GLU A 143 13.77 7.68 18.76
C GLU A 143 14.55 8.90 18.22
N LYS A 144 15.87 8.95 18.47
CA LYS A 144 16.75 9.99 17.91
C LYS A 144 16.59 10.08 16.39
N LYS A 145 16.54 11.30 15.83
CA LYS A 145 16.32 11.56 14.39
C LYS A 145 17.25 10.76 13.46
N GLY A 146 18.54 10.68 13.79
CA GLY A 146 19.53 9.92 13.00
C GLY A 146 19.27 8.42 13.00
N VAL A 147 18.90 7.86 14.15
CA VAL A 147 18.56 6.43 14.30
C VAL A 147 17.30 6.12 13.49
N LYS A 148 16.27 6.96 13.59
CA LYS A 148 15.04 6.86 12.79
C LYS A 148 15.31 6.83 11.29
N ARG A 149 16.17 7.72 10.79
CA ARG A 149 16.55 7.77 9.36
C ARG A 149 17.25 6.48 8.90
N ARG A 150 18.24 6.00 9.67
CA ARG A 150 18.97 4.76 9.38
C ARG A 150 18.02 3.55 9.37
N ARG A 151 17.12 3.48 10.35
CA ARG A 151 16.08 2.44 10.41
C ARG A 151 15.18 2.47 9.19
N ILE A 152 14.63 3.63 8.82
CA ILE A 152 13.73 3.77 7.66
C ILE A 152 14.44 3.35 6.38
N LYS A 153 15.67 3.82 6.15
CA LYS A 153 16.49 3.43 4.98
C LYS A 153 16.72 1.92 4.92
N SER A 154 17.09 1.30 6.04
CA SER A 154 17.28 -0.16 6.13
C SER A 154 15.97 -0.94 5.90
N GLN A 155 14.84 -0.42 6.36
CA GLN A 155 13.53 -1.04 6.15
C GLN A 155 13.10 -0.93 4.68
N GLN A 156 13.27 0.24 4.07
CA GLN A 156 13.01 0.45 2.64
C GLN A 156 13.87 -0.49 1.80
N TRP A 157 15.18 -0.56 2.06
CA TRP A 157 16.09 -1.47 1.37
C TRP A 157 15.61 -2.92 1.40
N ARG A 158 15.27 -3.43 2.59
CA ARG A 158 14.74 -4.81 2.74
C ARG A 158 13.44 -5.03 1.96
N LYS A 159 12.55 -4.04 1.91
CA LYS A 159 11.31 -4.11 1.12
C LYS A 159 11.61 -4.18 -0.38
N HIS A 160 12.48 -3.29 -0.88
CA HIS A 160 12.86 -3.24 -2.29
C HIS A 160 13.61 -4.50 -2.71
N PHE A 161 14.58 -4.94 -1.92
CA PHE A 161 15.32 -6.18 -2.15
C PHE A 161 14.37 -7.38 -2.24
N ALA A 162 13.48 -7.55 -1.26
CA ALA A 162 12.52 -8.64 -1.28
C ALA A 162 11.58 -8.56 -2.50
N GLN A 163 11.19 -7.35 -2.93
CA GLN A 163 10.37 -7.17 -4.13
C GLN A 163 11.11 -7.58 -5.40
N GLN A 164 12.38 -7.17 -5.54
CA GLN A 164 13.23 -7.56 -6.68
C GLN A 164 13.41 -9.08 -6.72
N VAL A 165 13.73 -9.70 -5.58
CA VAL A 165 13.85 -11.17 -5.47
C VAL A 165 12.55 -11.85 -5.91
N ARG A 166 11.38 -11.39 -5.44
CA ARG A 166 10.09 -11.93 -5.88
C ARG A 166 9.86 -11.77 -7.38
N ASN A 167 10.22 -10.63 -7.96
CA ASN A 167 10.06 -10.38 -9.38
C ASN A 167 10.95 -11.32 -10.21
N ASN A 168 12.19 -11.54 -9.77
CA ASN A 168 13.12 -12.47 -10.42
C ASN A 168 12.61 -13.91 -10.33
N VAL A 169 12.16 -14.35 -9.16
CA VAL A 169 11.57 -15.69 -8.99
C VAL A 169 10.30 -15.88 -9.84
N LYS A 170 9.43 -14.85 -9.91
CA LYS A 170 8.27 -14.87 -10.80
C LYS A 170 8.66 -15.01 -12.27
N LEU A 171 9.74 -14.34 -12.70
CA LEU A 171 10.26 -14.47 -14.06
C LEU A 171 10.77 -15.90 -14.33
N VAL A 172 11.56 -16.47 -13.42
CA VAL A 172 12.04 -17.86 -13.53
C VAL A 172 10.87 -18.84 -13.64
N HIS A 173 9.85 -18.71 -12.79
CA HIS A 173 8.65 -19.53 -12.89
C HIS A 173 7.91 -19.37 -14.22
N LYS A 174 7.89 -18.15 -14.79
CA LYS A 174 7.30 -17.88 -16.11
C LYS A 174 8.08 -18.56 -17.24
N ILE A 175 9.42 -18.52 -17.19
CA ILE A 175 10.29 -19.21 -18.15
C ILE A 175 10.10 -20.73 -18.06
N ARG A 176 10.15 -21.28 -16.84
CA ARG A 176 9.91 -22.72 -16.60
C ARG A 176 8.54 -23.18 -17.09
N ARG A 177 7.49 -22.38 -16.89
CA ARG A 177 6.13 -22.69 -17.37
C ARG A 177 6.05 -22.71 -18.90
N ARG A 178 6.90 -21.94 -19.60
CA ARG A 178 6.98 -21.93 -21.07
C ARG A 178 7.73 -23.14 -21.63
N GLY A 179 8.45 -23.91 -20.80
CA GLY A 179 9.12 -25.14 -21.22
C GLY A 179 10.55 -24.97 -21.72
N ALA A 180 11.25 -23.92 -21.26
CA ALA A 180 12.72 -23.85 -21.34
C ALA A 180 13.36 -24.56 -20.13
#